data_AF-A0A6P8FE73-F1
#
_entry.id   AF-A0A6P8FE73-F1
#
_cell.length_a   1.000
_cell.length_b   1.000
_cell.length_c   1.000
_cell.angle_alpha   90.00
_cell.angle_beta   90.00
_cell.angle_gamma   90.00
#
_symmetry.space_group_name_H-M   'P 1'
#
loop_
_entity.id
_entity.type
_entity.pdbx_description
1 polymer ?
#
loop_
_entity_poly.entity_id
_entity_poly.type
_entity_poly.pdbx_seq_one_letter_code
_entity_poly.pdbx_strand_id
1 'polypeptide(L)'
;MYLTLTGAVDLGHGRHVYPFTFQLPNKDMPSSFKGCHGKIRYKLLAKLNRSMHVPKKAETHFTFVSKANMADPELMSPQYGSKDKEVKVFAYGNVSMNVSTERTGYHQGEDVAVIAEIVNNSTHRVVPKFYVYQKQSFFARGRRRVVTKDILKEKGQLPLDSSTRRTLTQNLAIPQEITNSILNCRILRVEYRIKAVLDIPMARDPHVKLPLVVLPQQDDGSTSKERAARPETVNSPEKNSHHYGWK
;
A
#
# COMPACT_ATOMS: atom_id res chain seq x y z
N MET A 1 -23.51 -1.22 4.31
CA MET A 1 -24.25 -2.20 5.12
C MET A 1 -24.82 -1.45 6.29
N TYR A 2 -26.13 -1.52 6.52
CA TYR A 2 -26.78 -0.90 7.68
C TYR A 2 -27.33 -2.04 8.53
N LEU A 3 -26.97 -2.07 9.81
CA LEU A 3 -27.66 -2.88 10.79
C LEU A 3 -28.73 -2.00 11.43
N THR A 4 -29.98 -2.45 11.40
CA THR A 4 -31.09 -1.76 12.06
C THR A 4 -31.56 -2.64 13.21
N LEU A 5 -31.30 -2.22 14.44
CA LEU A 5 -31.98 -2.77 15.61
C LEU A 5 -33.33 -2.07 15.73
N THR A 6 -34.41 -2.75 15.36
CA THR A 6 -35.79 -2.23 15.48
C THR A 6 -36.46 -2.84 16.69
N GLY A 7 -36.76 -2.00 17.69
CA GLY A 7 -37.62 -2.34 18.81
C GLY A 7 -38.08 -1.04 19.48
N ALA A 8 -39.39 -0.86 19.64
CA ALA A 8 -39.92 0.22 20.46
C ALA A 8 -39.67 -0.17 21.93
N VAL A 9 -38.63 0.39 22.53
CA VAL A 9 -38.25 0.12 23.92
C VAL A 9 -38.34 1.43 24.69
N ASP A 10 -39.14 1.45 25.75
CA ASP A 10 -39.12 2.54 26.72
C ASP A 10 -37.82 2.46 27.52
N LEU A 11 -36.98 3.48 27.39
CA LEU A 11 -35.65 3.51 28.00
C LEU A 11 -35.72 4.29 29.30
N GLY A 12 -35.70 3.58 30.43
CA GLY A 12 -35.57 4.18 31.75
C GLY A 12 -34.27 4.96 31.92
N HIS A 13 -34.16 5.69 33.03
CA HIS A 13 -32.93 6.41 33.36
C HIS A 13 -31.75 5.44 33.56
N GLY A 14 -30.59 5.78 32.99
CA GLY A 14 -29.37 4.99 33.16
C GLY A 14 -28.53 4.87 31.89
N ARG A 15 -27.48 4.03 31.97
CA ARG A 15 -26.57 3.74 30.86
C ARG A 15 -27.06 2.50 30.11
N HIS A 16 -27.47 2.70 28.87
CA HIS A 16 -27.89 1.62 27.96
C HIS A 16 -26.75 1.25 27.02
N VAL A 17 -26.46 -0.06 26.89
CA VAL A 17 -25.39 -0.58 26.04
C VAL A 17 -26.00 -1.55 25.03
N TYR A 18 -25.78 -1.29 23.74
CA TYR A 18 -26.26 -2.12 22.65
C TYR A 18 -25.07 -2.78 21.95
N PRO A 19 -24.73 -4.03 22.29
CA PRO A 19 -23.69 -4.75 21.57
C PRO A 19 -24.12 -5.00 20.13
N PHE A 20 -23.17 -4.90 19.21
CA PHE A 20 -23.39 -5.23 17.82
C PHE A 20 -22.17 -5.96 17.27
N THR A 21 -22.43 -6.91 16.38
CA THR A 21 -21.42 -7.62 15.62
C THR A 21 -21.83 -7.58 14.17
N PHE A 22 -20.87 -7.35 13.29
CA PHE A 22 -21.09 -7.44 11.85
C PHE A 22 -19.88 -8.10 11.23
N GLN A 23 -20.14 -8.88 10.19
CA GLN A 23 -19.09 -9.42 9.36
C GLN A 23 -18.83 -8.44 8.22
N LEU A 24 -17.56 -8.20 7.92
CA LEU A 24 -17.22 -7.47 6.71
C LEU A 24 -17.70 -8.30 5.50
N PRO A 25 -18.26 -7.66 4.47
CA PRO A 25 -18.66 -8.39 3.27
C PRO A 25 -17.46 -9.15 2.71
N ASN A 26 -17.66 -10.40 2.31
CA ASN A 26 -16.67 -11.15 1.54
C ASN A 26 -16.65 -10.63 0.09
N LYS A 27 -16.19 -9.38 -0.06
CA LYS A 27 -16.04 -8.68 -1.32
C LYS A 27 -14.62 -8.17 -1.41
N ASP A 28 -14.16 -7.99 -2.64
CA ASP A 28 -12.86 -7.39 -2.92
C ASP A 28 -12.86 -5.91 -2.53
N MET A 29 -12.54 -5.65 -1.27
CA MET A 29 -12.54 -4.33 -0.64
C MET A 29 -11.11 -3.78 -0.63
N PRO A 30 -10.88 -2.51 -1.02
CA PRO A 30 -9.54 -1.95 -1.00
C PRO A 30 -9.05 -1.65 0.41
N SER A 31 -7.74 -1.78 0.62
CA SER A 31 -7.12 -1.36 1.87
C SER A 31 -7.34 0.11 2.16
N SER A 32 -7.41 0.46 3.45
CA SER A 32 -7.42 1.85 3.90
C SER A 32 -6.15 2.55 3.45
N PHE A 33 -6.28 3.79 2.99
CA PHE A 33 -5.17 4.50 2.37
C PHE A 33 -5.34 6.01 2.51
N LYS A 34 -4.23 6.74 2.53
CA LYS A 34 -4.20 8.19 2.44
C LYS A 34 -3.00 8.60 1.58
N GLY A 35 -3.27 9.22 0.44
CA GLY A 35 -2.26 9.73 -0.47
C GLY A 35 -2.49 11.20 -0.83
N CYS A 36 -1.73 11.71 -1.80
CA CYS A 36 -1.75 13.13 -2.17
C CYS A 36 -3.09 13.58 -2.78
N HIS A 37 -3.83 12.66 -3.41
CA HIS A 37 -5.05 12.98 -4.18
C HIS A 37 -6.29 12.24 -3.69
N GLY A 38 -6.24 11.56 -2.55
CA GLY A 38 -7.40 10.85 -2.03
C GLY A 38 -7.10 9.98 -0.82
N LYS A 39 -8.16 9.45 -0.23
CA LYS A 39 -8.08 8.53 0.90
C LYS A 39 -9.22 7.51 0.83
N ILE A 40 -8.95 6.30 1.30
CA ILE A 40 -9.91 5.22 1.51
C ILE A 40 -10.05 5.07 3.03
N ARG A 41 -11.26 5.30 3.55
CA ARG A 41 -11.56 5.21 4.98
C ARG A 41 -12.83 4.40 5.20
N TYR A 42 -12.79 3.53 6.19
CA TYR A 42 -13.96 2.82 6.66
C TYR A 42 -14.46 3.44 7.94
N LYS A 43 -15.79 3.53 8.06
CA LYS A 43 -16.44 4.10 9.23
C LYS A 43 -17.68 3.31 9.61
N LEU A 44 -17.92 3.27 10.91
CA LEU A 44 -19.15 2.80 11.53
C LEU A 44 -19.97 4.01 11.94
N LEU A 45 -21.26 3.97 11.66
CA LEU A 45 -22.21 5.04 11.96
C LEU A 45 -23.38 4.46 12.76
N ALA A 46 -23.49 4.86 14.02
CA ALA A 46 -24.65 4.61 14.86
C ALA A 46 -25.65 5.77 14.70
N LYS A 47 -26.92 5.44 14.48
CA LYS A 47 -28.02 6.41 14.41
C LYS A 47 -29.05 6.08 15.48
N LEU A 48 -29.34 7.02 16.36
CA LEU A 48 -30.39 6.92 17.36
C LEU A 48 -31.60 7.73 16.88
N ASN A 49 -32.69 7.03 16.57
CA ASN A 49 -33.97 7.63 16.21
C ASN A 49 -34.88 7.63 17.44
N ARG A 50 -35.48 8.77 17.76
CA ARG A 50 -36.47 8.91 18.84
C ARG A 50 -37.71 9.59 18.28
N SER A 51 -38.89 9.18 18.72
CA SER A 51 -40.16 9.78 18.27
C SER A 51 -40.13 11.29 18.53
N MET A 52 -40.62 12.07 17.57
CA MET A 52 -40.68 13.54 17.64
C MET A 52 -39.33 14.24 17.84
N HIS A 53 -38.20 13.56 17.58
CA HIS A 53 -36.87 14.11 17.75
C HIS A 53 -36.00 13.89 16.51
N VAL A 54 -35.10 14.84 16.26
CA VAL A 54 -34.08 14.69 15.22
C VAL A 54 -33.13 13.52 15.55
N PRO A 55 -32.82 12.64 14.59
CA PRO A 55 -31.88 11.55 14.78
C PRO A 55 -30.50 12.02 15.27
N LYS A 56 -30.01 11.42 16.36
CA LYS A 56 -28.63 11.61 16.83
C LYS A 56 -27.70 10.63 16.12
N LYS A 57 -26.46 11.05 15.85
CA LYS A 57 -25.45 10.25 15.14
C LYS A 57 -24.16 10.18 15.95
N ALA A 58 -23.54 9.01 15.96
CA ALA A 58 -22.18 8.81 16.45
C ALA A 58 -21.41 8.01 15.39
N GLU A 59 -20.16 8.40 15.11
CA GLU A 59 -19.33 7.69 14.13
C GLU A 59 -17.94 7.37 14.69
N THR A 60 -17.40 6.23 14.24
CA THR A 60 -16.01 5.83 14.50
C THR A 60 -15.38 5.30 13.23
N HIS A 61 -14.05 5.43 13.12
CA HIS A 61 -13.29 4.99 11.96
C HIS A 61 -12.45 3.77 12.33
N PHE A 62 -12.24 2.88 11.36
CA PHE A 62 -11.34 1.75 11.54
C PHE A 62 -10.46 1.56 10.30
N THR A 63 -9.30 0.94 10.53
CA THR A 63 -8.35 0.60 9.48
C THR A 63 -8.67 -0.80 8.97
N PHE A 64 -8.89 -0.91 7.68
CA PHE A 64 -9.06 -2.18 6.98
C PHE A 64 -7.84 -2.44 6.10
N VAL A 65 -7.29 -3.65 6.19
CA VAL A 65 -6.21 -4.14 5.33
C VAL A 65 -6.76 -5.32 4.55
N SER A 66 -6.77 -5.20 3.22
CA SER A 66 -7.18 -6.30 2.36
C SER A 66 -6.15 -7.43 2.45
N LYS A 67 -6.64 -8.66 2.63
CA LYS A 67 -5.81 -9.86 2.60
C LYS A 67 -5.67 -10.27 1.14
N ALA A 68 -4.46 -10.16 0.61
CA ALA A 68 -4.14 -10.79 -0.67
C ALA A 68 -3.83 -12.26 -0.43
N ASN A 69 -4.22 -13.12 -1.37
CA ASN A 69 -3.87 -14.52 -1.32
C ASN A 69 -2.62 -14.74 -2.17
N MET A 70 -1.49 -15.11 -1.57
CA MET A 70 -0.28 -15.50 -2.31
C MET A 70 -0.49 -16.73 -3.20
N ALA A 71 -1.59 -17.49 -3.02
CA ALA A 71 -1.97 -18.55 -3.95
C ALA A 71 -2.55 -18.03 -5.29
N ASP A 72 -2.68 -16.71 -5.47
CA ASP A 72 -3.04 -16.13 -6.76
C ASP A 72 -1.93 -16.40 -7.79
N PRO A 73 -2.20 -17.15 -8.87
CA PRO A 73 -1.21 -17.46 -9.90
C PRO A 73 -0.61 -16.21 -10.55
N GLU A 74 -1.35 -15.11 -10.64
CA GLU A 74 -0.84 -13.86 -11.20
C GLU A 74 0.29 -13.28 -10.33
N LEU A 75 0.16 -13.38 -9.01
CA LEU A 75 1.19 -12.91 -8.08
C LEU A 75 2.45 -13.77 -8.14
N MET A 76 2.31 -15.06 -8.40
CA MET A 76 3.42 -16.01 -8.52
C MET A 76 4.01 -16.08 -9.92
N SER A 77 3.45 -15.36 -10.89
CA SER A 77 3.91 -15.40 -12.28
C SER A 77 5.25 -14.67 -12.46
N PRO A 78 6.24 -15.32 -13.12
CA PRO A 78 7.50 -14.66 -13.46
C PRO A 78 7.25 -13.55 -14.48
N GLN A 79 8.07 -12.52 -14.38
CA GLN A 79 7.97 -11.36 -15.25
C GLN A 79 9.21 -11.22 -16.12
N TYR A 80 8.99 -10.70 -17.32
CA TYR A 80 10.05 -10.43 -18.28
C TYR A 80 9.76 -9.14 -19.04
N GLY A 81 10.81 -8.37 -19.31
CA GLY A 81 10.76 -7.20 -20.17
C GLY A 81 12.09 -7.00 -20.89
N SER A 82 12.02 -6.63 -22.15
CA SER A 82 13.21 -6.39 -22.96
C SER A 82 13.16 -5.00 -23.59
N LYS A 83 14.34 -4.41 -23.79
CA LYS A 83 14.49 -3.16 -24.53
C LYS A 83 15.80 -3.16 -25.31
N ASP A 84 15.66 -3.06 -26.62
CA ASP A 84 16.75 -2.74 -27.53
C ASP A 84 16.76 -1.26 -27.87
N LYS A 85 17.95 -0.69 -27.96
CA LYS A 85 18.15 0.68 -28.39
C LYS A 85 19.39 0.80 -29.27
N GLU A 86 19.16 1.32 -30.47
CA GLU A 86 20.22 1.84 -31.33
C GLU A 86 20.63 3.24 -30.87
N VAL A 87 21.94 3.47 -30.75
CA VAL A 87 22.53 4.75 -30.33
C VAL A 87 23.24 5.35 -31.54
N LYS A 88 22.64 6.40 -32.12
CA LYS A 88 23.06 6.94 -33.43
C LYS A 88 24.01 8.13 -33.35
N VAL A 89 24.05 8.84 -32.22
CA VAL A 89 24.81 10.08 -32.08
C VAL A 89 25.77 9.94 -30.91
N PHE A 90 27.05 10.25 -31.15
CA PHE A 90 28.19 10.22 -30.20
C PHE A 90 28.58 8.87 -29.59
N ALA A 91 27.64 7.94 -29.41
CA ALA A 91 27.88 6.64 -28.80
C ALA A 91 27.54 5.44 -29.71
N TYR A 92 27.76 5.62 -31.02
CA TYR A 92 27.50 4.67 -32.12
C TYR A 92 27.44 3.19 -31.70
N GLY A 93 26.36 2.49 -32.07
CA GLY A 93 26.16 1.06 -31.84
C GLY A 93 24.78 0.72 -31.29
N ASN A 94 24.63 -0.46 -30.69
CA ASN A 94 23.38 -0.90 -30.06
C ASN A 94 23.58 -1.40 -28.62
N VAL A 95 22.56 -1.17 -27.79
CA VAL A 95 22.49 -1.69 -26.43
C VAL A 95 21.18 -2.43 -26.25
N SER A 96 21.25 -3.65 -25.73
CA SER A 96 20.06 -4.43 -25.35
C SER A 96 20.05 -4.69 -23.84
N MET A 97 18.85 -4.73 -23.28
CA MET A 97 18.61 -5.06 -21.88
C MET A 97 17.40 -5.96 -21.76
N ASN A 98 17.60 -7.16 -21.21
CA ASN A 98 16.55 -8.08 -20.81
C ASN A 98 16.49 -8.09 -19.29
N VAL A 99 15.30 -7.96 -18.72
CA VAL A 99 15.08 -7.87 -17.28
C VAL A 99 14.00 -8.85 -16.89
N SER A 100 14.28 -9.65 -15.87
CA SER A 100 13.32 -10.60 -15.31
C SER A 100 13.30 -10.55 -13.79
N THR A 101 12.18 -11.02 -13.25
CA THR A 101 12.03 -11.30 -11.82
C THR A 101 11.13 -12.53 -11.66
N GLU A 102 11.31 -13.26 -10.57
CA GLU A 102 10.71 -14.59 -10.37
C GLU A 102 9.20 -14.54 -10.17
N ARG A 103 8.68 -13.46 -9.59
CA ARG A 103 7.26 -13.29 -9.31
C ARG A 103 6.80 -11.84 -9.37
N THR A 104 5.50 -11.60 -9.21
CA THR A 104 4.90 -10.27 -9.23
C THR A 104 4.54 -9.76 -7.83
N GLY A 105 4.14 -10.65 -6.92
CA GLY A 105 3.76 -10.35 -5.55
C GLY A 105 4.87 -10.57 -4.53
N TYR A 106 5.07 -9.61 -3.64
CA TYR A 106 6.03 -9.67 -2.54
C TYR A 106 5.45 -9.00 -1.30
N HIS A 107 5.73 -9.54 -0.11
CA HIS A 107 5.37 -8.87 1.14
C HIS A 107 6.31 -7.70 1.45
N GLN A 108 5.82 -6.76 2.25
CA GLN A 108 6.66 -5.74 2.86
C GLN A 108 7.80 -6.37 3.65
N GLY A 109 9.03 -5.87 3.43
CA GLY A 109 10.24 -6.43 4.04
C GLY A 109 10.91 -7.55 3.24
N GLU A 110 10.29 -8.06 2.18
CA GLU A 110 10.92 -9.06 1.31
C GLU A 110 11.92 -8.43 0.32
N ASP A 111 12.90 -9.24 -0.09
CA ASP A 111 13.83 -8.89 -1.16
C ASP A 111 13.29 -9.36 -2.52
N VAL A 112 13.41 -8.48 -3.52
CA VAL A 112 13.10 -8.79 -4.92
C VAL A 112 14.40 -8.99 -5.69
N ALA A 113 14.66 -10.21 -6.15
CA ALA A 113 15.75 -10.47 -7.09
C ALA A 113 15.35 -10.01 -8.50
N VAL A 114 16.12 -9.09 -9.06
CA VAL A 114 16.00 -8.60 -10.43
C VAL A 114 17.21 -9.04 -11.22
N ILE A 115 16.99 -9.88 -12.22
CA ILE A 115 18.02 -10.36 -13.13
C ILE A 115 18.00 -9.47 -14.36
N ALA A 116 19.15 -8.92 -14.73
CA ALA A 116 19.32 -8.09 -15.91
C ALA A 116 20.45 -8.63 -16.79
N GLU A 117 20.12 -9.04 -18.00
CA GLU A 117 21.08 -9.38 -19.04
C GLU A 117 21.26 -8.18 -19.97
N ILE A 118 22.49 -7.70 -20.08
CA ILE A 118 22.83 -6.50 -20.84
C ILE A 118 23.85 -6.87 -21.91
N VAL A 119 23.59 -6.47 -23.14
CA VAL A 119 24.57 -6.51 -24.24
C VAL A 119 24.87 -5.08 -24.65
N ASN A 120 26.09 -4.63 -24.39
CA ASN A 120 26.57 -3.32 -24.79
C ASN A 120 27.49 -3.47 -26.00
N ASN A 121 26.96 -3.25 -27.20
CA ASN A 121 27.73 -3.13 -28.43
C ASN A 121 27.84 -1.67 -28.88
N SER A 122 27.69 -0.73 -27.93
CA SER A 122 27.94 0.69 -28.17
C SER A 122 29.41 1.02 -27.92
N THR A 123 29.82 2.19 -28.39
CA THR A 123 31.19 2.70 -28.19
C THR A 123 31.44 3.28 -26.80
N HIS A 124 30.40 3.41 -25.95
CA HIS A 124 30.53 4.01 -24.62
C HIS A 124 30.30 2.98 -23.51
N ARG A 125 30.79 3.33 -22.32
CA ARG A 125 30.44 2.63 -21.09
C ARG A 125 28.99 2.91 -20.71
N VAL A 126 28.29 1.89 -20.24
CA VAL A 126 26.90 2.02 -19.76
C VAL A 126 26.80 1.67 -18.29
N VAL A 127 25.96 2.37 -17.53
CA VAL A 127 25.79 2.13 -16.09
C VAL A 127 24.37 1.63 -15.80
N PRO A 128 24.20 0.37 -15.38
CA PRO A 128 22.91 -0.15 -14.96
C PRO A 128 22.46 0.48 -13.64
N LYS A 129 21.19 0.89 -13.56
CA LYS A 129 20.55 1.44 -12.36
C LYS A 129 19.18 0.80 -12.14
N PHE A 130 18.88 0.47 -10.90
CA PHE A 130 17.63 -0.17 -10.51
C PHE A 130 16.86 0.68 -9.51
N TYR A 131 15.54 0.73 -9.69
CA TYR A 131 14.65 1.54 -8.87
C TYR A 131 13.37 0.79 -8.56
N VAL A 132 12.80 1.05 -7.39
CA VAL A 132 11.39 0.78 -7.10
C VAL A 132 10.69 2.12 -6.93
N TYR A 133 9.58 2.31 -7.63
CA TYR A 133 8.76 3.50 -7.46
C TYR A 133 7.29 3.15 -7.30
N GLN A 134 6.60 3.99 -6.56
CA GLN A 134 5.16 3.95 -6.37
C GLN A 134 4.50 4.94 -7.32
N LYS A 135 3.39 4.52 -7.92
CA LYS A 135 2.50 5.33 -8.75
C LYS A 135 1.12 5.38 -8.12
N GLN A 136 0.75 6.55 -7.61
CA GLN A 136 -0.59 6.84 -7.11
C GLN A 136 -1.43 7.42 -8.24
N SER A 137 -2.47 6.71 -8.68
CA SER A 137 -3.39 7.17 -9.72
C SER A 137 -4.74 7.50 -9.10
N PHE A 138 -5.27 8.69 -9.40
CA PHE A 138 -6.61 9.11 -9.00
C PHE A 138 -7.46 9.38 -10.25
N PHE A 139 -8.65 8.78 -10.31
CA PHE A 139 -9.57 8.80 -11.43
C PHE A 139 -10.88 9.47 -11.01
N ALA A 140 -11.18 10.63 -11.58
CA ALA A 140 -12.42 11.33 -11.33
C ALA A 140 -12.85 12.14 -12.55
N ARG A 141 -14.16 12.14 -12.84
CA ARG A 141 -14.75 12.90 -13.95
C ARG A 141 -14.04 12.66 -15.30
N GLY A 142 -13.70 11.40 -15.58
CA GLY A 142 -12.98 11.00 -16.80
C GLY A 142 -11.51 11.42 -16.86
N ARG A 143 -10.97 12.10 -15.83
CA ARG A 143 -9.57 12.54 -15.77
C ARG A 143 -8.76 11.65 -14.85
N ARG A 144 -7.49 11.45 -15.19
CA ARG A 144 -6.49 10.76 -14.36
C ARG A 144 -5.44 11.75 -13.86
N ARG A 145 -5.24 11.82 -12.54
CA ARG A 145 -4.07 12.45 -11.92
C ARG A 145 -3.12 11.37 -11.44
N VAL A 146 -1.82 11.58 -11.64
CA VAL A 146 -0.79 10.61 -11.27
C VAL A 146 0.28 11.32 -10.46
N VAL A 147 0.63 10.75 -9.31
CA VAL A 147 1.81 11.12 -8.54
C VAL A 147 2.73 9.92 -8.50
N THR A 148 4.00 10.14 -8.77
CA THR A 148 5.05 9.13 -8.69
C THR A 148 5.95 9.47 -7.52
N LYS A 149 6.24 8.48 -6.67
CA LYS A 149 7.19 8.60 -5.56
C LYS A 149 8.24 7.51 -5.70
N ASP A 150 9.50 7.89 -5.70
CA ASP A 150 10.59 6.92 -5.65
C ASP A 150 10.66 6.31 -4.25
N ILE A 151 10.77 4.98 -4.19
CA ILE A 151 10.79 4.20 -2.94
C ILE A 151 12.21 3.71 -2.69
N LEU A 152 12.83 3.13 -3.71
CA LEU A 152 14.23 2.69 -3.68
C LEU A 152 14.96 3.25 -4.89
N LYS A 153 16.18 3.72 -4.65
CA LYS A 153 17.15 4.07 -5.68
C LYS A 153 18.46 3.39 -5.35
N GLU A 154 18.80 2.35 -6.09
CA GLU A 154 20.10 1.72 -5.91
C GLU A 154 21.22 2.62 -6.45
N LYS A 155 22.40 2.49 -5.85
CA LYS A 155 23.60 3.08 -6.44
C LYS A 155 23.82 2.42 -7.81
N GLY A 156 24.32 3.20 -8.76
CA GLY A 156 24.66 2.66 -10.08
C GLY A 156 25.62 1.49 -9.92
N GLN A 157 25.36 0.42 -10.68
CA GLN A 157 26.24 -0.74 -10.72
C GLN A 157 27.59 -0.37 -11.32
N LEU A 158 28.53 -1.32 -11.26
CA LEU A 158 29.79 -1.15 -11.97
C LEU A 158 29.52 -0.84 -13.46
N PRO A 159 30.16 0.20 -14.04
CA PRO A 159 30.04 0.49 -15.46
C PRO A 159 30.43 -0.72 -16.30
N LEU A 160 29.68 -0.95 -17.38
CA LEU A 160 29.97 -1.99 -18.35
C LEU A 160 30.70 -1.38 -19.55
N ASP A 161 31.84 -1.96 -19.90
CA ASP A 161 32.62 -1.55 -21.06
C ASP A 161 31.88 -1.77 -22.38
N SER A 162 32.38 -1.15 -23.44
CA SER A 162 31.95 -1.41 -24.82
C SER A 162 32.20 -2.88 -25.19
N SER A 163 31.41 -3.39 -26.12
CA SER A 163 31.49 -4.78 -26.64
C SER A 163 31.42 -5.84 -25.54
N THR A 164 30.61 -5.61 -24.51
CA THR A 164 30.48 -6.51 -23.35
C THR A 164 29.08 -7.09 -23.25
N ARG A 165 28.99 -8.37 -22.90
CA ARG A 165 27.75 -9.02 -22.43
C ARG A 165 27.89 -9.36 -20.96
N ARG A 166 26.91 -8.98 -20.14
CA ARG A 166 26.91 -9.28 -18.71
C ARG A 166 25.52 -9.56 -18.19
N THR A 167 25.42 -10.55 -17.31
CA THR A 167 24.22 -10.82 -16.50
C THR A 167 24.50 -10.35 -15.08
N LEU A 168 23.56 -9.57 -14.53
CA LEU A 168 23.62 -9.01 -13.19
C LEU A 168 22.37 -9.44 -12.42
N THR A 169 22.55 -9.77 -11.14
CA THR A 169 21.43 -9.99 -10.22
C THR A 169 21.48 -8.89 -9.16
N GLN A 170 20.42 -8.08 -9.08
CA GLN A 170 20.26 -7.06 -8.06
C GLN A 170 19.10 -7.44 -7.13
N ASN A 171 19.38 -7.50 -5.83
CA ASN A 171 18.35 -7.67 -4.81
C ASN A 171 17.85 -6.30 -4.35
N LEU A 172 16.54 -6.07 -4.41
CA LEU A 172 15.88 -4.83 -4.00
C LEU A 172 15.04 -5.10 -2.75
N ALA A 173 15.48 -4.58 -1.60
CA ALA A 173 14.81 -4.78 -0.32
C ALA A 173 13.58 -3.87 -0.20
N ILE A 174 12.37 -4.44 -0.25
CA ILE A 174 11.13 -3.70 -0.11
C ILE A 174 11.03 -3.16 1.32
N PRO A 175 10.95 -1.83 1.53
CA PRO A 175 10.88 -1.30 2.90
C PRO A 175 9.59 -1.74 3.60
N GLN A 176 9.68 -2.01 4.89
CA GLN A 176 8.52 -2.44 5.69
C GLN A 176 7.46 -1.33 5.83
N GLU A 177 7.89 -0.06 5.85
CA GLU A 177 7.04 1.10 6.14
C GLU A 177 6.40 1.75 4.89
N ILE A 178 6.12 0.97 3.85
CA ILE A 178 5.42 1.46 2.66
C ILE A 178 3.94 1.09 2.70
N THR A 179 3.14 1.61 1.76
CA THR A 179 1.73 1.22 1.68
C THR A 179 1.56 -0.02 0.82
N ASN A 180 0.56 -0.85 1.09
CA ASN A 180 0.21 -1.97 0.22
C ASN A 180 -0.21 -1.48 -1.17
N SER A 181 -0.08 -2.37 -2.17
CA SER A 181 -0.69 -2.17 -3.47
C SER A 181 -2.22 -2.13 -3.34
N ILE A 182 -2.84 -1.23 -4.10
CA ILE A 182 -4.30 -1.08 -4.18
C ILE A 182 -4.67 -1.10 -5.65
N LEU A 183 -5.06 -2.27 -6.14
CA LEU A 183 -5.43 -2.51 -7.54
C LEU A 183 -6.95 -2.67 -7.71
N ASN A 184 -7.63 -3.07 -6.64
CA ASN A 184 -9.06 -3.33 -6.55
C ASN A 184 -9.94 -2.08 -6.31
N CYS A 185 -9.43 -0.88 -6.59
CA CYS A 185 -10.21 0.34 -6.47
C CYS A 185 -10.27 1.11 -7.80
N ARG A 186 -11.48 1.55 -8.17
CA ARG A 186 -11.76 2.22 -9.44
C ARG A 186 -11.32 3.69 -9.46
N ILE A 187 -11.38 4.35 -8.31
CA ILE A 187 -11.13 5.80 -8.16
C ILE A 187 -9.68 6.07 -7.76
N LEU A 188 -9.07 5.19 -6.98
CA LEU A 188 -7.72 5.35 -6.48
C LEU A 188 -6.95 4.06 -6.67
N ARG A 189 -5.76 4.13 -7.25
CA ARG A 189 -4.85 2.98 -7.37
C ARG A 189 -3.49 3.32 -6.83
N VAL A 190 -2.89 2.36 -6.15
CA VAL A 190 -1.50 2.41 -5.67
C VAL A 190 -0.78 1.25 -6.32
N GLU A 191 0.06 1.57 -7.30
CA GLU A 191 0.80 0.58 -8.11
C GLU A 191 2.29 0.73 -7.80
N TYR A 192 3.02 -0.37 -7.65
CA TYR A 192 4.48 -0.32 -7.59
C TYR A 192 5.08 -0.88 -8.87
N ARG A 193 6.28 -0.41 -9.21
CA ARG A 193 7.01 -0.87 -10.38
C ARG A 193 8.50 -0.90 -10.10
N ILE A 194 9.12 -1.96 -10.59
CA ILE A 194 10.56 -2.07 -10.74
C ILE A 194 10.94 -1.35 -12.04
N LYS A 195 12.01 -0.55 -12.02
CA LYS A 195 12.56 0.10 -13.19
C LYS A 195 14.04 -0.22 -13.29
N ALA A 196 14.43 -0.91 -14.35
CA ALA A 196 15.83 -1.01 -14.75
C ALA A 196 16.12 0.07 -15.80
N VAL A 197 17.23 0.76 -15.66
CA VAL A 197 17.67 1.86 -16.53
C VAL A 197 19.12 1.63 -16.90
N LEU A 198 19.48 1.80 -18.16
CA LEU A 198 20.89 1.93 -18.56
C LEU A 198 21.19 3.40 -18.77
N ASP A 199 22.04 3.96 -17.92
CA ASP A 199 22.58 5.30 -18.11
C ASP A 199 23.62 5.25 -19.23
N ILE A 200 23.35 6.00 -20.30
CA ILE A 200 24.21 6.06 -21.48
C ILE A 200 24.66 7.51 -21.67
N PRO A 201 25.97 7.80 -21.58
CA PRO A 201 26.49 9.14 -21.82
C PRO A 201 25.98 9.73 -23.13
N MET A 202 25.50 10.98 -23.05
CA MET A 202 25.04 11.77 -24.21
C MET A 202 23.88 11.13 -25.01
N ALA A 203 23.16 10.17 -24.44
CA ALA A 203 22.01 9.54 -25.07
C ALA A 203 20.84 9.40 -24.08
N ARG A 204 19.62 9.24 -24.58
CA ARG A 204 18.45 8.97 -23.72
C ARG A 204 18.50 7.58 -23.10
N ASP A 205 18.40 7.45 -21.80
CA ASP A 205 18.47 6.15 -21.13
C ASP A 205 17.34 5.18 -21.54
N PRO A 206 17.64 4.00 -22.12
CA PRO A 206 16.66 2.95 -22.27
C PRO A 206 16.27 2.42 -20.88
N HIS A 207 15.02 2.01 -20.74
CA HIS A 207 14.52 1.47 -19.49
C HIS A 207 13.44 0.43 -19.70
N VAL A 208 13.40 -0.56 -18.80
CA VAL A 208 12.36 -1.58 -18.69
C VAL A 208 11.62 -1.36 -17.37
N LYS A 209 10.30 -1.58 -17.37
CA LYS A 209 9.43 -1.45 -16.20
C LYS A 209 8.64 -2.74 -16.01
N LEU A 210 8.77 -3.36 -14.84
CA LEU A 210 8.01 -4.54 -14.45
C LEU A 210 7.04 -4.17 -13.33
N PRO A 211 5.76 -4.60 -13.36
CA PRO A 211 4.86 -4.42 -12.23
C PRO A 211 5.38 -5.08 -10.95
N LEU A 212 5.04 -4.50 -9.81
CA LEU A 212 5.33 -5.04 -8.48
C LEU A 212 4.07 -4.89 -7.63
N VAL A 213 3.63 -5.99 -7.01
CA VAL A 213 2.50 -6.00 -6.09
C VAL A 213 3.04 -6.16 -4.66
N VAL A 214 2.94 -5.08 -3.88
CA VAL A 214 3.36 -5.06 -2.49
C VAL A 214 2.20 -5.49 -1.61
N LEU A 215 2.40 -6.57 -0.85
CA LEU A 215 1.44 -7.14 0.08
C LEU A 215 1.76 -6.70 1.52
N PRO A 216 0.76 -6.70 2.43
CA PRO A 216 0.99 -6.42 3.83
C PRO A 216 2.10 -7.29 4.40
N GLN A 217 2.82 -6.81 5.43
CA GLN A 217 3.75 -7.65 6.16
C GLN A 217 3.08 -8.98 6.58
N GLN A 218 3.82 -10.07 6.48
CA GLN A 218 3.35 -11.36 6.93
C GLN A 218 3.21 -11.35 8.46
N ASP A 219 2.01 -11.63 8.95
CA ASP A 219 1.77 -11.84 10.38
C ASP A 219 2.37 -13.21 10.76
N ASP A 220 3.67 -13.24 11.06
CA ASP A 220 4.30 -14.38 11.72
C ASP A 220 3.73 -14.43 13.14
N GLY A 221 2.64 -15.18 13.35
CA GLY A 221 1.73 -15.22 14.50
C GLY A 221 2.32 -15.21 15.91
N SER A 222 3.07 -14.18 16.28
CA SER A 222 3.94 -14.14 17.43
C SER A 222 4.00 -12.76 18.07
N THR A 223 2.92 -11.96 18.06
CA THR A 223 2.63 -11.02 19.16
C THR A 223 1.24 -10.37 19.04
N SER A 224 0.24 -11.03 19.62
CA SER A 224 -0.86 -10.30 20.26
C SER A 224 -1.20 -11.02 21.57
N LYS A 225 -0.31 -10.87 22.57
CA LYS A 225 -0.75 -10.93 23.96
C LYS A 225 -1.74 -9.78 24.12
N GLU A 226 -2.99 -10.17 24.26
CA GLU A 226 -4.13 -9.37 24.63
C GLU A 226 -3.77 -8.37 25.72
N ARG A 227 -3.64 -7.09 25.35
CA ARG A 227 -3.71 -6.00 26.32
C ARG A 227 -5.19 -5.71 26.51
N ALA A 228 -5.84 -6.55 27.31
CA ALA A 228 -7.18 -6.31 27.81
C ALA A 228 -7.20 -4.91 28.43
N ALA A 229 -7.94 -3.99 27.80
CA ALA A 229 -8.23 -2.69 28.38
C ALA A 229 -9.06 -2.93 29.64
N ARG A 230 -8.47 -2.68 30.81
CA ARG A 230 -9.21 -2.59 32.07
C ARG A 230 -10.24 -1.45 31.94
N PRO A 231 -11.51 -1.67 32.32
CA PRO A 231 -12.44 -0.55 32.45
C PRO A 231 -11.98 0.33 33.62
N GLU A 232 -11.72 1.60 33.34
CA GLU A 232 -11.53 2.64 34.36
C GLU A 232 -12.81 2.76 35.18
N THR A 233 -12.74 2.42 36.46
CA THR A 233 -13.74 2.78 37.46
C THR A 233 -13.71 4.28 37.67
N VAL A 234 -14.71 4.98 37.14
CA VAL A 234 -15.02 6.36 37.54
C VAL A 234 -15.63 6.28 38.93
N ASN A 235 -14.86 6.69 39.94
CA ASN A 235 -15.36 6.97 41.28
C ASN A 235 -16.32 8.17 41.24
N SER A 236 -17.54 7.97 41.74
CA SER A 236 -18.46 9.04 42.09
C SER A 236 -17.91 9.84 43.28
N PRO A 237 -17.98 11.17 43.29
CA PRO A 237 -17.62 11.96 44.47
C PRO A 237 -18.65 11.78 45.60
N GLU A 238 -18.15 11.54 46.80
CA GLU A 238 -18.89 11.49 48.07
C GLU A 238 -19.71 12.77 48.30
N LYS A 239 -20.95 12.58 48.76
CA LYS A 239 -21.78 13.65 49.29
C LYS A 239 -21.26 14.08 50.66
N ASN A 240 -20.67 15.27 50.77
CA ASN A 240 -20.49 15.94 52.05
C ASN A 240 -21.86 16.39 52.58
N SER A 241 -22.35 15.73 53.62
CA SER A 241 -23.45 16.23 54.45
C SER A 241 -22.94 17.34 55.36
N HIS A 242 -23.24 18.59 55.02
CA HIS A 242 -23.11 19.70 55.96
C HIS A 242 -24.25 19.64 56.99
N HIS A 243 -23.91 19.23 58.21
CA HIS A 243 -24.68 19.49 59.41
C HIS A 243 -24.35 20.92 59.87
N TYR A 244 -25.33 21.83 59.84
CA TYR A 244 -25.27 23.07 60.63
C TYR A 244 -26.27 22.96 61.77
N GLY A 245 -25.74 22.97 63.00
CA GLY A 245 -26.46 23.14 64.25
C GLY A 245 -26.08 24.49 64.87
N TRP A 246 -27.06 25.12 65.52
CA TRP A 246 -27.09 26.48 66.02
C TRP A 246 -26.06 26.80 67.12
N LYS A 247 -25.47 28.00 67.03
CA LYS A 247 -25.45 29.04 68.07
C LYS A 247 -25.16 30.40 67.43
#